data_AF-A0A6C0CF25-F1
#
_entry.id   AF-A0A6C0CF25-F1
#
_cell.length_a   1.000
_cell.length_b   1.000
_cell.length_c   1.000
_cell.angle_alpha   90.00
_cell.angle_beta   90.00
_cell.angle_gamma   90.00
#
_symmetry.space_group_name_H-M   'P 1'
#
loop_
_entity.id
_entity.type
_entity.pdbx_description
1 polymer ?
#
loop_
_entity_poly.entity_id
_entity_poly.type
_entity_poly.pdbx_seq_one_letter_code
_entity_poly.pdbx_strand_id
1 'polypeptide(L)'
;MSAKATKTADTSRGATKTPSLVRAISAKGVSMQSPINMLSLMKLRSAQSARSEGIDTGSKCNNDIKAIRKYSSFIFFGCWNNVNCKKEYVYRDIVLDYIHDKEKAINQLYIAGDNWYTNIKNIDGVNYKVYLTDILTRGYDKLYSMNKEIYIAVGNHDEDKNAVAAVAADAALQKDCNINTQKYYLKKIKDLKTGQVGRTVNTITEPTLESLELEAKEGKLTDSYLCKNGVYIYVEDIGVRYNKGNIVIIINTNKFDDYDEGLEYLERIRAFIEYVVGVRNSNGGGSGSSGSSGSGEQIFVMGHIPLFNFKKDEIQIQDINKKELKFREIIVRLFDMFVENNIIYICADTHNFSIMSIKCNNSDARVLIQITAGSGGADPDLLTTEYATKPTTKTINLKDEFDGYNFKIEAYALNSYGYATVSTGTVNNITVCYKQIIKDNEDITTATMASAATNITEITYKIDKATKTISEVKATNPEATINIHKNTEICKKIEKPTRGYITSLSHKTACFKKDIDKKDKDKKDKKDKKDKNKKEKT
;
A
#
# COMPACT_ATOMS: atom_id res chain seq x y z
N MET A 1 -66.06 27.79 26.31
CA MET A 1 -67.41 27.33 26.76
C MET A 1 -67.55 25.83 26.43
N SER A 2 -68.54 25.14 27.00
CA SER A 2 -68.98 23.72 26.84
C SER A 2 -68.57 22.97 25.55
N ALA A 3 -68.44 21.63 25.48
CA ALA A 3 -68.48 20.46 26.40
C ALA A 3 -68.17 19.18 25.57
N LYS A 4 -67.95 17.93 26.04
CA LYS A 4 -67.84 17.21 27.35
C LYS A 4 -66.98 15.92 27.11
N ALA A 5 -66.40 15.25 28.12
CA ALA A 5 -66.88 14.01 28.78
C ALA A 5 -67.63 12.99 27.89
N THR A 6 -67.45 11.66 27.95
CA THR A 6 -66.70 10.75 28.88
C THR A 6 -66.39 9.42 28.12
N LYS A 7 -65.99 8.24 28.63
CA LYS A 7 -65.96 7.59 29.97
C LYS A 7 -64.93 6.43 30.01
N THR A 8 -64.62 5.92 31.21
CA THR A 8 -63.97 4.62 31.50
C THR A 8 -64.82 3.79 32.48
N ALA A 9 -64.68 2.45 32.48
CA ALA A 9 -64.94 1.52 33.61
C ALA A 9 -64.76 0.04 33.17
N ASP A 10 -64.71 -0.98 34.06
CA ASP A 10 -63.90 -1.20 35.28
C ASP A 10 -64.07 -2.65 35.81
N THR A 11 -63.09 -3.20 36.54
CA THR A 11 -63.13 -4.44 37.38
C THR A 11 -63.42 -5.79 36.67
N SER A 12 -63.05 -6.98 37.17
CA SER A 12 -63.04 -7.45 38.57
C SER A 12 -62.19 -8.72 38.86
N ARG A 13 -62.20 -9.11 40.15
CA ARG A 13 -61.51 -10.20 40.90
C ARG A 13 -61.68 -11.62 40.30
N GLY A 14 -60.90 -12.66 40.62
CA GLY A 14 -59.75 -12.82 41.54
C GLY A 14 -59.92 -13.97 42.57
N ALA A 15 -58.98 -14.93 42.66
CA ALA A 15 -58.93 -16.02 43.67
C ALA A 15 -57.53 -16.67 43.81
N THR A 16 -57.26 -17.40 44.91
CA THR A 16 -55.93 -17.97 45.27
C THR A 16 -55.96 -19.44 45.70
N LYS A 17 -54.84 -20.18 45.55
CA LYS A 17 -54.47 -21.40 46.30
C LYS A 17 -53.02 -21.87 46.07
N THR A 18 -52.48 -22.63 47.03
CA THR A 18 -51.11 -23.20 47.17
C THR A 18 -51.16 -24.31 48.24
N PRO A 19 -50.11 -25.13 48.51
CA PRO A 19 -48.88 -25.45 47.76
C PRO A 19 -48.59 -26.99 47.63
N SER A 20 -47.51 -27.40 46.96
CA SER A 20 -46.75 -28.63 47.29
C SER A 20 -45.32 -28.61 46.70
N LEU A 21 -44.39 -29.40 47.26
CA LEU A 21 -42.99 -29.53 46.79
C LEU A 21 -42.75 -30.91 46.13
N VAL A 22 -41.95 -30.92 45.06
CA VAL A 22 -41.13 -32.10 44.63
C VAL A 22 -39.74 -31.60 44.18
N ARG A 23 -38.73 -32.48 44.21
CA ARG A 23 -37.30 -32.17 43.96
C ARG A 23 -36.93 -31.86 42.50
N ALA A 24 -35.75 -31.25 42.34
CA ALA A 24 -35.18 -30.75 41.08
C ALA A 24 -34.47 -31.82 40.23
N ILE A 25 -34.29 -31.50 38.94
CA ILE A 25 -33.25 -32.02 38.04
C ILE A 25 -32.58 -30.82 37.35
N SER A 26 -31.28 -30.91 37.04
CA SER A 26 -30.48 -29.86 36.40
C SER A 26 -30.36 -30.06 34.88
N ALA A 27 -30.43 -28.98 34.10
CA ALA A 27 -30.08 -28.93 32.68
C ALA A 27 -29.45 -27.57 32.34
N LYS A 28 -28.55 -27.55 31.34
CA LYS A 28 -27.73 -26.38 30.98
C LYS A 28 -28.38 -25.50 29.90
N GLY A 29 -27.89 -24.26 29.80
CA GLY A 29 -28.46 -23.20 28.96
C GLY A 29 -28.49 -23.48 27.46
N VAL A 30 -29.45 -22.83 26.79
CA VAL A 30 -29.69 -22.89 25.36
C VAL A 30 -28.78 -21.88 24.62
N SER A 31 -28.08 -22.35 23.60
CA SER A 31 -27.40 -21.49 22.62
C SER A 31 -28.33 -21.20 21.45
N MET A 32 -28.44 -19.93 21.03
CA MET A 32 -29.18 -19.57 19.82
C MET A 32 -28.26 -19.65 18.60
N GLN A 33 -28.39 -20.72 17.81
CA GLN A 33 -27.89 -20.76 16.44
C GLN A 33 -28.99 -20.26 15.49
N SER A 34 -28.61 -19.44 14.50
CA SER A 34 -29.47 -19.04 13.38
C SER A 34 -29.11 -19.87 12.13
N PRO A 35 -30.04 -20.58 11.49
CA PRO A 35 -29.74 -21.46 10.36
C PRO A 35 -30.13 -20.86 8.99
N ILE A 36 -29.18 -20.87 8.04
CA ILE A 36 -29.49 -20.90 6.59
C ILE A 36 -28.59 -21.98 5.95
N ASN A 37 -29.18 -22.79 5.06
CA ASN A 37 -28.58 -24.04 4.58
C ASN A 37 -27.46 -23.86 3.55
N MET A 38 -26.43 -24.68 3.68
CA MET A 38 -25.51 -25.05 2.59
C MET A 38 -26.07 -26.29 1.83
N LEU A 39 -25.47 -26.62 0.67
CA LEU A 39 -25.67 -27.83 -0.14
C LEU A 39 -26.93 -27.90 -1.04
N SER A 40 -26.84 -27.30 -2.22
CA SER A 40 -27.12 -28.03 -3.49
C SER A 40 -26.62 -27.25 -4.71
N LEU A 41 -25.30 -27.29 -4.99
CA LEU A 41 -24.73 -26.91 -6.29
C LEU A 41 -23.24 -27.30 -6.40
N MET A 42 -22.97 -28.59 -6.65
CA MET A 42 -21.67 -28.98 -7.19
C MET A 42 -21.59 -28.55 -8.66
N LYS A 43 -21.05 -27.36 -8.92
CA LYS A 43 -20.60 -26.91 -10.25
C LYS A 43 -19.13 -26.53 -10.22
N LEU A 44 -18.52 -26.63 -11.40
CA LEU A 44 -17.11 -26.38 -11.70
C LEU A 44 -16.54 -25.18 -10.92
N ARG A 45 -15.49 -25.43 -10.12
CA ARG A 45 -14.68 -24.37 -9.51
C ARG A 45 -13.91 -23.64 -10.61
N SER A 46 -14.42 -22.50 -11.07
CA SER A 46 -13.62 -21.53 -11.82
C SER A 46 -12.61 -20.86 -10.87
N ALA A 47 -11.56 -20.26 -11.42
CA ALA A 47 -10.56 -19.51 -10.65
C ALA A 47 -11.15 -18.30 -9.89
N GLN A 48 -12.40 -17.90 -10.15
CA GLN A 48 -13.11 -16.88 -9.35
C GLN A 48 -13.40 -17.36 -7.92
N SER A 49 -13.50 -18.68 -7.69
CA SER A 49 -13.74 -19.25 -6.35
C SER A 49 -12.53 -19.18 -5.39
N ALA A 50 -11.46 -18.49 -5.80
CA ALA A 50 -10.35 -18.06 -4.94
C ALA A 50 -10.46 -16.59 -4.48
N ARG A 51 -11.51 -15.85 -4.89
CA ARG A 51 -11.80 -14.50 -4.39
C ARG A 51 -12.54 -14.58 -3.05
N SER A 52 -12.12 -13.75 -2.10
CA SER A 52 -12.70 -13.63 -0.77
C SER A 52 -14.02 -12.85 -0.80
N GLU A 53 -15.12 -13.56 -0.59
CA GLU A 53 -16.42 -12.94 -0.33
C GLU A 53 -16.47 -12.46 1.14
N GLY A 54 -16.43 -11.14 1.35
CA GLY A 54 -16.79 -10.50 2.61
C GLY A 54 -15.67 -9.73 3.34
N ILE A 55 -15.98 -9.28 4.56
CA ILE A 55 -15.06 -8.61 5.49
C ILE A 55 -14.43 -9.68 6.39
N ASP A 56 -13.55 -10.52 5.83
CA ASP A 56 -12.84 -11.54 6.61
C ASP A 56 -11.67 -10.91 7.40
N THR A 57 -12.01 -10.33 8.55
CA THR A 57 -11.03 -9.87 9.54
C THR A 57 -10.21 -11.04 10.14
N GLY A 58 -10.65 -12.28 9.95
CA GLY A 58 -9.92 -13.52 10.23
C GLY A 58 -8.93 -13.95 9.14
N SER A 59 -8.80 -13.18 8.05
CA SER A 59 -7.75 -13.38 7.04
C SER A 59 -6.39 -13.44 7.72
N LYS A 60 -5.67 -14.57 7.55
CA LYS A 60 -4.44 -14.95 8.30
C LYS A 60 -3.24 -14.02 8.11
N CYS A 61 -3.42 -12.96 7.32
CA CYS A 61 -2.49 -11.87 7.05
C CYS A 61 -2.60 -10.76 8.11
N ASN A 62 -3.82 -10.53 8.56
CA ASN A 62 -4.13 -9.66 9.69
C ASN A 62 -3.65 -10.33 10.98
N ASN A 63 -3.26 -9.53 11.99
CA ASN A 63 -3.12 -10.07 13.33
C ASN A 63 -4.44 -9.90 14.11
N ASP A 64 -4.73 -10.86 14.99
CA ASP A 64 -5.80 -10.70 15.98
C ASP A 64 -5.54 -9.40 16.78
N ILE A 65 -6.58 -8.62 17.05
CA ILE A 65 -6.50 -7.41 17.89
C ILE A 65 -6.04 -7.72 19.34
N LYS A 66 -6.16 -8.99 19.76
CA LYS A 66 -5.65 -9.57 21.01
C LYS A 66 -4.18 -10.04 20.93
N ALA A 67 -3.56 -10.04 19.75
CA ALA A 67 -2.15 -10.36 19.61
C ALA A 67 -1.28 -9.35 20.37
N ILE A 68 -0.09 -9.78 20.82
CA ILE A 68 0.80 -8.95 21.62
C ILE A 68 1.27 -7.74 20.78
N ARG A 69 0.76 -6.56 21.12
CA ARG A 69 1.06 -5.28 20.46
C ARG A 69 2.50 -4.87 20.75
N LYS A 70 3.40 -5.29 19.86
CA LYS A 70 4.87 -5.26 20.06
C LYS A 70 5.55 -3.97 19.60
N TYR A 71 5.05 -3.33 18.53
CA TYR A 71 5.80 -2.28 17.81
C TYR A 71 5.11 -0.91 17.89
N SER A 72 5.84 0.13 18.26
CA SER A 72 5.37 1.52 18.21
C SER A 72 5.89 2.32 17.01
N SER A 73 6.67 1.67 16.14
CA SER A 73 7.38 2.32 15.04
C SER A 73 7.51 1.40 13.84
N PHE A 74 7.50 1.97 12.62
CA PHE A 74 7.61 1.23 11.36
C PHE A 74 8.36 2.02 10.28
N ILE A 75 8.87 1.31 9.27
CA ILE A 75 9.47 1.86 8.06
C ILE A 75 8.38 1.99 6.99
N PHE A 76 8.40 3.05 6.17
CA PHE A 76 7.47 3.25 5.08
C PHE A 76 8.16 3.82 3.81
N PHE A 77 7.90 3.21 2.66
CA PHE A 77 8.19 3.75 1.32
C PHE A 77 7.24 3.14 0.29
N GLY A 78 7.34 3.53 -0.98
CA GLY A 78 6.69 2.87 -2.12
C GLY A 78 7.48 3.09 -3.40
N CYS A 79 6.97 2.55 -4.52
CA CYS A 79 7.55 2.73 -5.86
C CYS A 79 9.06 2.45 -5.89
N TRP A 80 9.40 1.18 -5.64
CA TRP A 80 10.75 0.79 -5.23
C TRP A 80 11.46 -0.11 -6.23
N ASN A 81 10.77 -1.01 -6.93
CA ASN A 81 11.47 -2.10 -7.65
C ASN A 81 11.98 -1.74 -9.07
N ASN A 82 12.23 -0.46 -9.33
CA ASN A 82 12.65 0.07 -10.64
C ASN A 82 14.15 -0.18 -10.89
N VAL A 83 14.52 -0.36 -12.17
CA VAL A 83 15.91 -0.42 -12.64
C VAL A 83 16.02 0.37 -13.94
N ASN A 84 16.53 1.60 -13.85
CA ASN A 84 16.70 2.45 -15.02
C ASN A 84 18.12 2.33 -15.60
N CYS A 85 18.25 1.64 -16.73
CA CYS A 85 19.53 1.48 -17.44
C CYS A 85 20.08 2.75 -18.10
N LYS A 86 19.42 3.91 -17.97
CA LYS A 86 20.00 5.23 -18.31
C LYS A 86 20.72 5.91 -17.14
N LYS A 87 20.66 5.36 -15.94
CA LYS A 87 21.39 5.83 -14.76
C LYS A 87 22.74 5.10 -14.68
N GLU A 88 23.57 5.43 -13.69
CA GLU A 88 24.72 4.59 -13.33
C GLU A 88 24.36 3.53 -12.28
N TYR A 89 23.40 3.81 -11.38
CA TYR A 89 23.19 3.03 -10.16
C TYR A 89 21.81 2.36 -10.07
N VAL A 90 21.76 1.24 -9.36
CA VAL A 90 20.52 0.56 -8.95
C VAL A 90 20.07 1.14 -7.61
N TYR A 91 19.48 2.34 -7.64
CA TYR A 91 19.16 3.14 -6.43
C TYR A 91 18.37 2.37 -5.36
N ARG A 92 17.40 1.55 -5.79
CA ARG A 92 16.70 0.57 -4.93
C ARG A 92 17.64 -0.22 -4.03
N ASP A 93 18.70 -0.80 -4.60
CA ASP A 93 19.59 -1.70 -3.87
C ASP A 93 20.38 -0.97 -2.78
N ILE A 94 20.66 0.33 -2.99
CA ILE A 94 21.31 1.22 -2.03
C ILE A 94 20.35 1.55 -0.88
N VAL A 95 19.10 1.91 -1.18
CA VAL A 95 18.06 2.19 -0.18
C VAL A 95 17.78 0.95 0.67
N LEU A 96 17.62 -0.21 0.06
CA LEU A 96 17.36 -1.47 0.78
C LEU A 96 18.54 -1.90 1.65
N ASP A 97 19.79 -1.80 1.17
CA ASP A 97 20.95 -2.17 1.99
C ASP A 97 21.13 -1.21 3.18
N TYR A 98 20.85 0.08 3.01
CA TYR A 98 20.89 1.02 4.13
C TYR A 98 19.81 0.68 5.18
N ILE A 99 18.60 0.30 4.77
CA ILE A 99 17.55 -0.19 5.68
C ILE A 99 18.00 -1.46 6.42
N HIS A 100 18.63 -2.41 5.72
CA HIS A 100 19.17 -3.63 6.33
C HIS A 100 20.28 -3.33 7.37
N ASP A 101 21.23 -2.47 6.99
CA ASP A 101 22.43 -2.23 7.78
C ASP A 101 22.19 -1.32 8.99
N LYS A 102 21.24 -0.37 8.90
CA LYS A 102 21.02 0.68 9.91
C LYS A 102 19.71 0.53 10.68
N GLU A 103 18.59 0.19 10.04
CA GLU A 103 17.25 0.15 10.70
C GLU A 103 16.98 -1.15 11.47
N LYS A 104 17.97 -1.63 12.23
CA LYS A 104 17.92 -2.93 12.94
C LYS A 104 16.91 -2.96 14.09
N ALA A 105 16.56 -1.80 14.66
CA ALA A 105 15.56 -1.70 15.73
C ALA A 105 14.11 -1.76 15.23
N ILE A 106 13.84 -1.35 13.98
CA ILE A 106 12.49 -1.27 13.44
C ILE A 106 12.16 -2.58 12.71
N ASN A 107 11.19 -3.32 13.26
CA ASN A 107 10.87 -4.68 12.84
C ASN A 107 9.77 -4.75 11.76
N GLN A 108 8.97 -3.69 11.60
CA GLN A 108 7.92 -3.62 10.58
C GLN A 108 8.29 -2.66 9.44
N LEU A 109 7.97 -3.07 8.22
CA LEU A 109 8.14 -2.32 6.99
C LEU A 109 6.84 -2.37 6.19
N TYR A 110 6.37 -1.22 5.73
CA TYR A 110 5.18 -1.07 4.90
C TYR A 110 5.59 -0.49 3.53
N ILE A 111 5.10 -1.08 2.45
CA ILE A 111 5.45 -0.77 1.07
C ILE A 111 4.18 -0.44 0.27
N ALA A 112 4.14 0.77 -0.31
CA ALA A 112 3.02 1.28 -1.11
C ALA A 112 3.26 1.12 -2.62
N GLY A 113 3.06 -0.09 -3.13
CA GLY A 113 2.91 -0.36 -4.57
C GLY A 113 4.16 -0.23 -5.45
N ASP A 114 3.92 -0.56 -6.73
CA ASP A 114 4.89 -0.74 -7.81
C ASP A 114 6.10 -1.58 -7.40
N ASN A 115 5.78 -2.85 -7.18
CA ASN A 115 6.68 -3.92 -6.81
C ASN A 115 7.33 -4.58 -8.04
N TRP A 116 6.88 -4.29 -9.26
CA TRP A 116 7.52 -4.72 -10.51
C TRP A 116 7.32 -3.71 -11.65
N TYR A 117 8.37 -3.35 -12.41
CA TYR A 117 8.29 -2.34 -13.48
C TYR A 117 8.56 -2.91 -14.88
N THR A 118 7.85 -2.39 -15.90
CA THR A 118 8.06 -2.78 -17.30
C THR A 118 9.42 -2.28 -17.80
N ASN A 119 10.23 -3.18 -18.34
CA ASN A 119 11.50 -2.91 -18.97
C ASN A 119 11.36 -2.96 -20.51
N ILE A 120 12.27 -2.31 -21.24
CA ILE A 120 12.31 -2.41 -22.70
C ILE A 120 13.30 -3.51 -23.09
N LYS A 121 12.87 -4.44 -23.93
CA LYS A 121 13.70 -5.52 -24.48
C LYS A 121 13.56 -5.58 -26.00
N ASN A 122 14.67 -5.72 -26.71
CA ASN A 122 14.65 -6.04 -28.13
C ASN A 122 14.51 -7.57 -28.29
N ILE A 123 13.54 -7.99 -29.11
CA ILE A 123 13.30 -9.39 -29.46
C ILE A 123 13.08 -9.40 -30.98
N ASP A 124 13.90 -10.14 -31.71
CA ASP A 124 13.83 -10.28 -33.17
C ASP A 124 13.80 -8.93 -33.93
N GLY A 125 14.55 -7.95 -33.44
CA GLY A 125 14.64 -6.59 -34.00
C GLY A 125 13.56 -5.63 -33.49
N VAL A 126 12.46 -6.12 -32.92
CA VAL A 126 11.35 -5.30 -32.41
C VAL A 126 11.53 -5.00 -30.91
N ASN A 127 11.22 -3.77 -30.50
CA ASN A 127 11.28 -3.37 -29.09
C ASN A 127 9.92 -3.55 -28.41
N TYR A 128 9.91 -4.29 -27.30
CA TYR A 128 8.73 -4.56 -26.48
C TYR A 128 8.93 -4.05 -25.05
N LYS A 129 7.82 -3.66 -24.40
CA LYS A 129 7.72 -3.55 -22.94
C LYS A 129 7.43 -4.94 -22.35
N VAL A 130 8.24 -5.40 -21.40
CA VAL A 130 8.14 -6.72 -20.74
C VAL A 130 8.44 -6.61 -19.25
N TYR A 131 7.87 -7.48 -18.42
CA TYR A 131 8.22 -7.60 -17.00
C TYR A 131 9.32 -8.65 -16.80
N LEU A 132 10.45 -8.26 -16.19
CA LEU A 132 11.66 -9.08 -16.12
C LEU A 132 11.87 -9.70 -14.73
N THR A 133 11.96 -11.03 -14.68
CA THR A 133 11.94 -11.83 -13.44
C THR A 133 13.18 -11.64 -12.57
N ASP A 134 14.35 -11.51 -13.20
CA ASP A 134 15.65 -11.23 -12.56
C ASP A 134 15.68 -9.93 -11.73
N ILE A 135 14.83 -8.96 -12.07
CA ILE A 135 14.68 -7.70 -11.33
C ILE A 135 13.81 -7.92 -10.09
N LEU A 136 12.72 -8.67 -10.26
CA LEU A 136 11.75 -8.96 -9.20
C LEU A 136 12.37 -9.80 -8.08
N THR A 137 13.03 -10.90 -8.45
CA THR A 137 13.69 -11.81 -7.51
C THR A 137 14.76 -11.10 -6.69
N ARG A 138 15.66 -10.35 -7.33
CA ARG A 138 16.72 -9.58 -6.64
C ARG A 138 16.15 -8.56 -5.64
N GLY A 139 15.03 -7.91 -5.97
CA GLY A 139 14.33 -7.01 -5.05
C GLY A 139 13.79 -7.76 -3.83
N TYR A 140 13.06 -8.86 -4.04
CA TYR A 140 12.49 -9.66 -2.95
C TYR A 140 13.55 -10.39 -2.11
N ASP A 141 14.65 -10.86 -2.68
CA ASP A 141 15.77 -11.47 -1.95
C ASP A 141 16.36 -10.49 -0.92
N LYS A 142 16.49 -9.20 -1.29
CA LYS A 142 16.92 -8.12 -0.39
C LYS A 142 15.89 -7.81 0.69
N LEU A 143 14.59 -7.82 0.38
CA LEU A 143 13.54 -7.68 1.40
C LEU A 143 13.58 -8.85 2.40
N TYR A 144 13.68 -10.09 1.91
CA TYR A 144 13.76 -11.28 2.77
C TYR A 144 15.01 -11.29 3.67
N SER A 145 16.16 -10.77 3.24
CA SER A 145 17.36 -10.68 4.09
C SER A 145 17.24 -9.69 5.25
N MET A 146 16.26 -8.76 5.23
CA MET A 146 16.08 -7.78 6.33
C MET A 146 15.58 -8.38 7.65
N ASN A 147 15.02 -9.60 7.63
CA ASN A 147 14.36 -10.22 8.79
C ASN A 147 13.31 -9.29 9.43
N LYS A 148 12.43 -8.71 8.60
CA LYS A 148 11.33 -7.82 9.00
C LYS A 148 9.96 -8.43 8.70
N GLU A 149 8.94 -7.93 9.38
CA GLU A 149 7.53 -8.05 9.02
C GLU A 149 7.23 -7.04 7.89
N ILE A 150 6.99 -7.50 6.67
CA ILE A 150 6.91 -6.65 5.45
C ILE A 150 5.51 -6.71 4.83
N TYR A 151 4.81 -5.58 4.81
CA TYR A 151 3.44 -5.47 4.28
C TYR A 151 3.42 -4.64 3.01
N ILE A 152 2.85 -5.20 1.94
CA ILE A 152 2.88 -4.65 0.59
C ILE A 152 1.45 -4.39 0.12
N ALA A 153 1.09 -3.12 -0.08
CA ALA A 153 -0.03 -2.79 -0.98
C ALA A 153 0.47 -2.90 -2.43
N VAL A 154 -0.38 -3.35 -3.35
CA VAL A 154 -0.10 -3.30 -4.79
C VAL A 154 -0.27 -1.89 -5.34
N GLY A 155 0.47 -1.58 -6.41
CA GLY A 155 0.38 -0.34 -7.17
C GLY A 155 0.00 -0.56 -8.63
N ASN A 156 -0.09 0.52 -9.41
CA ASN A 156 -0.69 0.47 -10.74
C ASN A 156 0.13 -0.35 -11.75
N HIS A 157 1.42 -0.59 -11.47
CA HIS A 157 2.27 -1.49 -12.24
C HIS A 157 2.14 -2.98 -11.86
N ASP A 158 1.57 -3.33 -10.71
CA ASP A 158 1.57 -4.71 -10.20
C ASP A 158 0.46 -5.59 -10.79
N GLU A 159 -0.57 -5.00 -11.40
CA GLU A 159 -1.75 -5.67 -11.94
C GLU A 159 -1.84 -5.59 -13.47
N ASP A 160 -2.48 -6.60 -14.09
CA ASP A 160 -2.54 -6.76 -15.55
C ASP A 160 -3.65 -5.92 -16.21
N LYS A 161 -3.38 -4.63 -16.44
CA LYS A 161 -4.22 -3.73 -17.27
C LYS A 161 -3.93 -3.90 -18.78
N ASN A 162 -3.84 -5.13 -19.27
CA ASN A 162 -3.26 -5.42 -20.58
C ASN A 162 -4.23 -5.12 -21.74
N ALA A 163 -3.89 -4.12 -22.56
CA ALA A 163 -4.73 -3.62 -23.66
C ALA A 163 -4.49 -4.33 -25.02
N VAL A 164 -3.98 -5.56 -25.00
CA VAL A 164 -3.88 -6.43 -26.19
C VAL A 164 -5.08 -7.36 -26.16
N ALA A 165 -5.85 -7.41 -27.25
CA ALA A 165 -6.98 -8.32 -27.36
C ALA A 165 -6.48 -9.78 -27.44
N ALA A 166 -6.35 -10.42 -26.28
CA ALA A 166 -5.99 -11.82 -26.17
C ALA A 166 -6.99 -12.68 -26.94
N VAL A 167 -6.50 -13.67 -27.68
CA VAL A 167 -7.35 -14.77 -28.17
C VAL A 167 -7.97 -15.43 -26.93
N ALA A 168 -9.27 -15.77 -26.96
CA ALA A 168 -10.03 -16.08 -25.74
C ALA A 168 -9.45 -17.21 -24.85
N ALA A 169 -8.61 -18.09 -25.39
CA ALA A 169 -7.86 -19.09 -24.63
C ALA A 169 -6.71 -18.49 -23.78
N ASP A 170 -6.00 -17.49 -24.33
CA ASP A 170 -4.84 -16.85 -23.69
C ASP A 170 -5.26 -15.92 -22.54
N ALA A 171 -6.49 -15.38 -22.60
CA ALA A 171 -7.03 -14.48 -21.58
C ALA A 171 -7.08 -15.12 -20.18
N ALA A 172 -7.26 -16.44 -20.08
CA ALA A 172 -7.22 -17.17 -18.81
C ALA A 172 -5.79 -17.27 -18.25
N LEU A 173 -4.79 -17.47 -19.13
CA LEU A 173 -3.38 -17.59 -18.77
C LEU A 173 -2.73 -16.24 -18.42
N GLN A 174 -3.20 -15.14 -19.00
CA GLN A 174 -2.72 -13.78 -18.70
C GLN A 174 -3.41 -13.14 -17.50
N LYS A 175 -4.54 -13.69 -17.03
CA LYS A 175 -5.29 -13.13 -15.90
C LYS A 175 -4.46 -13.19 -14.61
N ASP A 176 -4.43 -12.07 -13.90
CA ASP A 176 -3.73 -11.88 -12.61
C ASP A 176 -2.25 -12.33 -12.65
N CYS A 177 -1.63 -12.33 -13.84
CA CYS A 177 -0.36 -13.03 -14.08
C CYS A 177 0.82 -12.36 -13.37
N ASN A 178 0.90 -11.03 -13.36
CA ASN A 178 1.93 -10.28 -12.64
C ASN A 178 1.84 -10.56 -11.13
N ILE A 179 0.63 -10.56 -10.58
CA ILE A 179 0.35 -10.90 -9.19
C ILE A 179 0.75 -12.36 -8.89
N ASN A 180 0.30 -13.32 -9.69
CA ASN A 180 0.66 -14.73 -9.51
C ASN A 180 2.18 -14.96 -9.62
N THR A 181 2.87 -14.23 -10.50
CA THR A 181 4.34 -14.26 -10.61
C THR A 181 5.02 -13.71 -9.35
N GLN A 182 4.53 -12.60 -8.82
CA GLN A 182 4.99 -12.03 -7.54
C GLN A 182 4.81 -13.04 -6.40
N LYS A 183 3.60 -13.61 -6.25
CA LYS A 183 3.28 -14.61 -5.23
C LYS A 183 4.14 -15.88 -5.37
N TYR A 184 4.40 -16.33 -6.60
CA TYR A 184 5.30 -17.46 -6.91
C TYR A 184 6.72 -17.20 -6.40
N TYR A 185 7.34 -16.08 -6.78
CA TYR A 185 8.72 -15.80 -6.37
C TYR A 185 8.83 -15.53 -4.86
N LEU A 186 7.88 -14.82 -4.25
CA LEU A 186 7.81 -14.68 -2.80
C LEU A 186 7.76 -16.03 -2.09
N LYS A 187 7.02 -17.01 -2.64
CA LYS A 187 6.99 -18.39 -2.15
C LYS A 187 8.36 -19.08 -2.30
N LYS A 188 8.89 -19.20 -3.52
CA LYS A 188 10.11 -19.99 -3.77
C LYS A 188 11.34 -19.41 -3.06
N ILE A 189 11.46 -18.08 -2.93
CA ILE A 189 12.54 -17.43 -2.15
C ILE A 189 12.49 -17.90 -0.70
N LYS A 190 11.32 -17.88 -0.03
CA LYS A 190 11.23 -18.43 1.32
C LYS A 190 11.57 -19.92 1.36
N ASP A 191 10.97 -20.74 0.51
CA ASP A 191 11.12 -22.20 0.56
C ASP A 191 12.62 -22.62 0.56
N LEU A 192 13.46 -21.85 -0.16
CA LEU A 192 14.93 -21.95 -0.13
C LEU A 192 15.53 -21.43 1.20
N LYS A 193 15.21 -20.20 1.64
CA LYS A 193 15.78 -19.59 2.86
C LYS A 193 15.43 -20.36 4.14
N THR A 194 14.28 -21.04 4.20
CA THR A 194 13.84 -21.84 5.36
C THR A 194 14.23 -23.32 5.27
N GLY A 195 14.94 -23.74 4.22
CA GLY A 195 15.43 -25.12 4.08
C GLY A 195 14.33 -26.16 3.91
N GLN A 196 13.13 -25.76 3.46
CA GLN A 196 12.04 -26.71 3.15
C GLN A 196 12.26 -27.42 1.80
N VAL A 197 13.17 -26.91 0.97
CA VAL A 197 13.74 -27.61 -0.20
C VAL A 197 15.11 -28.18 0.17
N GLY A 198 15.41 -29.39 -0.31
CA GLY A 198 16.75 -29.97 -0.23
C GLY A 198 17.82 -29.01 -0.79
N ARG A 199 18.98 -28.95 -0.12
CA ARG A 199 19.97 -27.85 -0.19
C ARG A 199 20.81 -27.81 -1.49
N THR A 200 20.23 -28.17 -2.64
CA THR A 200 20.95 -28.51 -3.88
C THR A 200 20.62 -27.66 -5.11
N VAL A 201 19.63 -26.75 -5.04
CA VAL A 201 19.25 -25.89 -6.18
C VAL A 201 19.25 -24.41 -5.77
N ASN A 202 20.33 -23.69 -6.13
CA ASN A 202 20.50 -22.26 -5.81
C ASN A 202 19.76 -21.30 -6.76
N THR A 203 18.97 -21.82 -7.72
CA THR A 203 18.30 -21.03 -8.76
C THR A 203 16.82 -21.35 -8.82
N ILE A 204 15.97 -20.34 -8.62
CA ILE A 204 14.52 -20.48 -8.80
C ILE A 204 14.23 -20.59 -10.30
N THR A 205 13.58 -21.66 -10.71
CA THR A 205 13.13 -21.85 -12.11
C THR A 205 12.10 -20.79 -12.50
N GLU A 206 12.23 -20.22 -13.70
CA GLU A 206 11.22 -19.35 -14.30
C GLU A 206 9.97 -20.20 -14.67
N PRO A 207 8.79 -19.93 -14.09
CA PRO A 207 7.58 -20.71 -14.38
C PRO A 207 6.97 -20.31 -15.72
N THR A 208 6.19 -21.21 -16.32
CA THR A 208 5.34 -20.88 -17.47
C THR A 208 3.98 -20.36 -17.01
N LEU A 209 3.24 -19.70 -17.91
CA LEU A 209 1.87 -19.24 -17.63
C LEU A 209 0.95 -20.37 -17.16
N GLU A 210 1.04 -21.54 -17.80
CA GLU A 210 0.24 -22.72 -17.46
C GLU A 210 0.60 -23.25 -16.06
N SER A 211 1.89 -23.18 -15.68
CA SER A 211 2.34 -23.56 -14.33
C SER A 211 1.88 -22.56 -13.25
N LEU A 212 1.83 -21.27 -13.56
CA LEU A 212 1.31 -20.24 -12.66
C LEU A 212 -0.20 -20.36 -12.48
N GLU A 213 -0.94 -20.53 -13.58
CA GLU A 213 -2.40 -20.69 -13.57
C GLU A 213 -2.80 -21.97 -12.80
N LEU A 214 -2.02 -23.04 -12.91
CA LEU A 214 -2.20 -24.26 -12.13
C LEU A 214 -1.88 -24.06 -10.63
N GLU A 215 -0.72 -23.49 -10.25
CA GLU A 215 -0.43 -23.21 -8.83
C GLU A 215 -1.45 -22.23 -8.21
N ALA A 216 -2.03 -21.30 -9.00
CA ALA A 216 -3.13 -20.44 -8.57
C ALA A 216 -4.44 -21.21 -8.37
N LYS A 217 -4.88 -22.02 -9.35
CA LYS A 217 -6.11 -22.85 -9.27
C LYS A 217 -6.08 -23.87 -8.13
N GLU A 218 -4.90 -24.41 -7.81
CA GLU A 218 -4.68 -25.30 -6.67
C GLU A 218 -4.57 -24.57 -5.31
N GLY A 219 -4.66 -23.24 -5.30
CA GLY A 219 -4.58 -22.42 -4.09
C GLY A 219 -3.18 -22.26 -3.50
N LYS A 220 -2.13 -22.73 -4.19
CA LYS A 220 -0.72 -22.67 -3.75
C LYS A 220 -0.17 -21.23 -3.72
N LEU A 221 -0.80 -20.32 -4.47
CA LEU A 221 -0.50 -18.88 -4.54
C LEU A 221 -1.52 -18.02 -3.75
N THR A 222 -2.25 -18.60 -2.79
CA THR A 222 -3.15 -17.83 -1.91
C THR A 222 -2.39 -17.01 -0.87
N ASP A 223 -2.96 -15.88 -0.44
CA ASP A 223 -2.34 -15.02 0.57
C ASP A 223 -2.23 -15.73 1.93
N SER A 224 -3.16 -16.64 2.26
CA SER A 224 -3.03 -17.55 3.41
C SER A 224 -1.75 -18.41 3.40
N TYR A 225 -1.08 -18.60 2.25
CA TYR A 225 0.26 -19.22 2.20
C TYR A 225 1.34 -18.18 2.51
N LEU A 226 1.31 -17.04 1.81
CA LEU A 226 2.28 -15.95 1.96
C LEU A 226 2.30 -15.34 3.37
N CYS A 227 1.17 -15.32 4.06
CA CYS A 227 1.06 -14.71 5.36
C CYS A 227 1.71 -15.51 6.51
N LYS A 228 2.26 -16.70 6.21
CA LYS A 228 3.23 -17.42 7.06
C LYS A 228 4.69 -17.10 6.73
N ASN A 229 4.95 -16.16 5.81
CA ASN A 229 6.25 -16.01 5.16
C ASN A 229 6.99 -14.70 5.49
N GLY A 230 6.40 -13.82 6.32
CA GLY A 230 7.04 -12.55 6.72
C GLY A 230 6.90 -11.43 5.68
N VAL A 231 6.68 -11.76 4.41
CA VAL A 231 6.27 -10.82 3.35
C VAL A 231 4.80 -11.09 2.98
N TYR A 232 3.98 -10.05 3.06
CA TYR A 232 2.53 -10.08 2.90
C TYR A 232 2.14 -9.13 1.75
N ILE A 233 1.37 -9.58 0.76
CA ILE A 233 0.89 -8.75 -0.35
C ILE A 233 -0.63 -8.68 -0.35
N TYR A 234 -1.19 -7.47 -0.40
CA TYR A 234 -2.63 -7.21 -0.32
C TYR A 234 -3.15 -6.78 -1.69
N VAL A 235 -4.15 -7.49 -2.22
CA VAL A 235 -4.67 -7.34 -3.60
C VAL A 235 -6.20 -7.15 -3.62
N GLU A 236 -6.95 -8.10 -3.06
CA GLU A 236 -8.43 -8.08 -3.03
C GLU A 236 -9.00 -7.82 -1.60
N ASP A 237 -8.22 -8.21 -0.58
CA ASP A 237 -8.52 -8.03 0.85
C ASP A 237 -8.05 -6.66 1.37
N ILE A 238 -8.81 -6.10 2.31
CA ILE A 238 -8.36 -4.98 3.14
C ILE A 238 -7.55 -5.54 4.31
N GLY A 239 -6.28 -5.13 4.41
CA GLY A 239 -5.38 -5.56 5.48
C GLY A 239 -5.53 -4.72 6.75
N VAL A 240 -5.21 -5.30 7.91
CA VAL A 240 -5.02 -4.57 9.17
C VAL A 240 -3.89 -5.15 10.02
N ARG A 241 -3.07 -4.25 10.58
CA ARG A 241 -2.05 -4.57 11.59
C ARG A 241 -2.30 -3.73 12.84
N TYR A 242 -2.68 -4.40 13.94
CA TYR A 242 -2.81 -3.79 15.27
C TYR A 242 -1.45 -3.82 15.97
N ASN A 243 -0.87 -2.65 16.25
CA ASN A 243 0.45 -2.51 16.85
C ASN A 243 0.34 -1.68 18.16
N LYS A 244 1.47 -1.26 18.76
CA LYS A 244 1.48 -0.53 20.04
C LYS A 244 1.32 0.97 19.80
N GLY A 245 0.11 1.50 20.01
CA GLY A 245 -0.15 2.93 19.81
C GLY A 245 -0.40 3.32 18.35
N ASN A 246 -0.48 2.35 17.44
CA ASN A 246 -0.93 2.55 16.07
C ASN A 246 -1.65 1.31 15.53
N ILE A 247 -2.53 1.55 14.56
CA ILE A 247 -3.18 0.53 13.74
C ILE A 247 -2.95 0.93 12.29
N VAL A 248 -2.48 0.02 11.44
CA VAL A 248 -2.29 0.28 10.01
C VAL A 248 -3.27 -0.56 9.20
N ILE A 249 -4.22 0.12 8.53
CA ILE A 249 -5.13 -0.46 7.56
C ILE A 249 -4.46 -0.39 6.17
N ILE A 250 -4.67 -1.38 5.30
CA ILE A 250 -4.01 -1.48 3.99
C ILE A 250 -5.07 -1.70 2.91
N ILE A 251 -5.11 -0.83 1.91
CA ILE A 251 -6.08 -0.85 0.81
C ILE A 251 -5.40 -0.96 -0.55
N ASN A 252 -6.05 -1.64 -1.51
CA ASN A 252 -5.64 -1.63 -2.91
C ASN A 252 -6.29 -0.44 -3.63
N THR A 253 -5.51 0.59 -3.95
CA THR A 253 -6.04 1.77 -4.65
C THR A 253 -6.27 1.57 -6.15
N ASN A 254 -5.79 0.47 -6.75
CA ASN A 254 -6.08 0.14 -8.16
C ASN A 254 -7.57 -0.19 -8.38
N LYS A 255 -8.30 -0.52 -7.31
CA LYS A 255 -9.75 -0.71 -7.32
C LYS A 255 -10.54 0.54 -7.70
N PHE A 256 -9.91 1.71 -7.71
CA PHE A 256 -10.51 2.97 -8.12
C PHE A 256 -10.27 3.33 -9.60
N ASP A 257 -9.56 2.49 -10.38
CA ASP A 257 -9.40 2.69 -11.83
C ASP A 257 -10.70 2.46 -12.61
N ASP A 258 -11.56 1.57 -12.12
CA ASP A 258 -12.98 1.49 -12.51
C ASP A 258 -13.83 2.31 -11.53
N TYR A 259 -14.91 2.92 -12.04
CA TYR A 259 -15.74 3.80 -11.23
C TYR A 259 -16.67 3.04 -10.28
N ASP A 260 -17.30 1.98 -10.79
CA ASP A 260 -18.38 1.30 -10.09
C ASP A 260 -17.80 0.26 -9.12
N GLU A 261 -16.75 -0.48 -9.51
CA GLU A 261 -15.93 -1.28 -8.57
C GLU A 261 -15.28 -0.37 -7.50
N GLY A 262 -14.90 0.85 -7.88
CA GLY A 262 -14.35 1.86 -6.98
C GLY A 262 -15.33 2.29 -5.89
N LEU A 263 -16.59 2.58 -6.24
CA LEU A 263 -17.63 2.92 -5.27
C LEU A 263 -17.97 1.74 -4.35
N GLU A 264 -18.09 0.51 -4.87
CA GLU A 264 -18.28 -0.69 -4.03
C GLU A 264 -17.12 -0.89 -3.04
N TYR A 265 -15.88 -0.66 -3.49
CA TYR A 265 -14.69 -0.78 -2.64
C TYR A 265 -14.62 0.31 -1.55
N LEU A 266 -15.11 1.53 -1.81
CA LEU A 266 -15.20 2.57 -0.79
C LEU A 266 -16.11 2.17 0.38
N GLU A 267 -17.27 1.58 0.11
CA GLU A 267 -18.18 1.16 1.19
C GLU A 267 -17.62 -0.06 1.95
N ARG A 268 -16.85 -0.95 1.29
CA ARG A 268 -16.03 -1.96 1.99
C ARG A 268 -14.99 -1.31 2.92
N ILE A 269 -14.31 -0.25 2.49
CA ILE A 269 -13.32 0.48 3.32
C ILE A 269 -14.02 1.18 4.49
N ARG A 270 -15.18 1.84 4.27
CA ARG A 270 -15.97 2.50 5.32
C ARG A 270 -16.35 1.51 6.41
N ALA A 271 -17.01 0.41 6.06
CA ALA A 271 -17.43 -0.62 7.01
C ALA A 271 -16.23 -1.27 7.76
N PHE A 272 -15.09 -1.40 7.09
CA PHE A 272 -13.86 -1.92 7.72
C PHE A 272 -13.24 -0.92 8.72
N ILE A 273 -13.21 0.37 8.39
CA ILE A 273 -12.77 1.44 9.30
C ILE A 273 -13.71 1.52 10.51
N GLU A 274 -15.02 1.50 10.30
CA GLU A 274 -16.03 1.50 11.37
C GLU A 274 -15.85 0.30 12.31
N TYR A 275 -15.59 -0.89 11.77
CA TYR A 275 -15.20 -2.07 12.57
C TYR A 275 -13.94 -1.80 13.39
N VAL A 276 -12.83 -1.38 12.76
CA VAL A 276 -11.54 -1.13 13.44
C VAL A 276 -11.68 -0.08 14.54
N VAL A 277 -12.40 1.01 14.29
CA VAL A 277 -12.71 2.07 15.26
C VAL A 277 -13.57 1.52 16.40
N GLY A 278 -14.59 0.71 16.10
CA GLY A 278 -15.42 0.02 17.07
C GLY A 278 -14.59 -0.82 18.03
N VAL A 279 -13.78 -1.76 17.51
CA VAL A 279 -13.00 -2.67 18.37
C VAL A 279 -11.84 -1.96 19.09
N ARG A 280 -11.27 -0.89 18.53
CA ARG A 280 -10.34 0.01 19.24
C ARG A 280 -11.04 0.60 20.47
N ASN A 281 -12.20 1.23 20.27
CA ASN A 281 -12.94 1.91 21.32
C ASN A 281 -13.41 0.92 22.41
N SER A 282 -13.90 -0.27 22.04
CA SER A 282 -14.31 -1.32 22.99
C SER A 282 -13.16 -1.85 23.84
N ASN A 283 -11.98 -2.08 23.26
CA ASN A 283 -10.82 -2.60 24.01
C ASN A 283 -10.14 -1.56 24.93
N GLY A 284 -10.56 -0.30 24.89
CA GLY A 284 -10.23 0.68 25.93
C GLY A 284 -11.01 0.47 27.25
N GLY A 285 -12.03 -0.41 27.25
CA GLY A 285 -12.95 -0.63 28.37
C GLY A 285 -12.39 -1.47 29.53
N GLY A 286 -11.33 -1.02 30.18
CA GLY A 286 -10.98 -1.51 31.52
C GLY A 286 -12.04 -1.08 32.54
N SER A 287 -12.68 -2.05 33.22
CA SER A 287 -13.78 -1.75 34.13
C SER A 287 -13.32 -0.95 35.36
N GLY A 288 -13.98 0.18 35.64
CA GLY A 288 -13.97 0.81 36.96
C GLY A 288 -12.97 1.94 37.21
N SER A 289 -12.93 2.98 36.36
CA SER A 289 -12.51 4.33 36.78
C SER A 289 -13.07 5.42 35.86
N SER A 290 -13.74 6.41 36.44
CA SER A 290 -14.35 7.52 35.70
C SER A 290 -13.32 8.60 35.37
N GLY A 291 -12.92 8.69 34.10
CA GLY A 291 -12.28 9.88 33.54
C GLY A 291 -10.81 9.77 33.15
N SER A 292 -10.50 9.08 32.05
CA SER A 292 -9.49 9.49 31.05
C SER A 292 -9.45 8.54 29.85
N SER A 293 -9.42 9.12 28.64
CA SER A 293 -8.85 8.58 27.40
C SER A 293 -9.04 7.10 27.06
N GLY A 294 -9.95 6.81 26.11
CA GLY A 294 -9.91 5.56 25.33
C GLY A 294 -8.57 5.38 24.59
N SER A 295 -8.26 4.14 24.18
CA SER A 295 -6.92 3.75 23.72
C SER A 295 -6.35 4.68 22.63
N GLY A 296 -5.31 5.45 22.98
CA GLY A 296 -4.73 6.54 22.18
C GLY A 296 -3.91 6.11 20.96
N GLU A 297 -4.46 5.20 20.17
CA GLU A 297 -3.82 4.58 19.01
C GLU A 297 -4.17 5.33 17.72
N GLN A 298 -3.15 5.79 17.01
CA GLN A 298 -3.34 6.44 15.71
C GLN A 298 -3.69 5.39 14.65
N ILE A 299 -4.80 5.58 13.93
CA ILE A 299 -5.10 4.80 12.74
C ILE A 299 -4.38 5.42 11.54
N PHE A 300 -3.65 4.61 10.80
CA PHE A 300 -3.12 4.93 9.48
C PHE A 300 -3.87 4.11 8.44
N VAL A 301 -4.07 4.67 7.24
CA VAL A 301 -4.47 3.90 6.05
C VAL A 301 -3.33 4.00 5.05
N MET A 302 -2.86 2.85 4.56
CA MET A 302 -1.89 2.76 3.47
C MET A 302 -2.59 2.40 2.17
N GLY A 303 -2.37 3.22 1.14
CA GLY A 303 -2.67 2.90 -0.25
C GLY A 303 -1.48 3.23 -1.14
N HIS A 304 -1.57 2.95 -2.45
CA HIS A 304 -0.51 3.34 -3.39
C HIS A 304 -0.77 4.75 -3.95
N ILE A 305 -1.98 5.03 -4.44
CA ILE A 305 -2.36 6.31 -5.06
C ILE A 305 -2.58 7.40 -3.97
N PRO A 306 -2.01 8.61 -4.10
CA PRO A 306 -2.24 9.73 -3.17
C PRO A 306 -3.61 10.38 -3.39
N LEU A 307 -4.13 11.12 -2.40
CA LEU A 307 -5.30 11.99 -2.62
C LEU A 307 -4.89 13.32 -3.27
N PHE A 308 -3.72 13.84 -2.89
CA PHE A 308 -3.10 15.01 -3.49
C PHE A 308 -1.64 14.70 -3.87
N ASN A 309 -1.26 14.94 -5.13
CA ASN A 309 0.12 14.80 -5.58
C ASN A 309 0.86 16.14 -5.51
N PHE A 310 2.19 16.08 -5.35
CA PHE A 310 3.08 17.23 -5.37
C PHE A 310 4.20 16.95 -6.38
N LYS A 311 4.05 17.46 -7.61
CA LYS A 311 4.95 17.18 -8.74
C LYS A 311 5.28 18.49 -9.46
N LYS A 312 6.57 18.72 -9.78
CA LYS A 312 7.05 19.92 -10.50
C LYS A 312 6.67 21.25 -9.80
N ASP A 313 6.81 21.28 -8.48
CA ASP A 313 6.51 22.45 -7.63
C ASP A 313 5.00 22.84 -7.57
N GLU A 314 4.12 22.04 -8.15
CA GLU A 314 2.66 22.18 -8.03
C GLU A 314 2.05 21.09 -7.15
N ILE A 315 1.11 21.49 -6.28
CA ILE A 315 0.20 20.58 -5.58
C ILE A 315 -1.11 20.52 -6.37
N GLN A 316 -1.57 19.31 -6.68
CA GLN A 316 -2.80 19.03 -7.43
C GLN A 316 -3.60 17.93 -6.73
N ILE A 317 -4.93 17.94 -6.86
CA ILE A 317 -5.74 16.76 -6.52
C ILE A 317 -5.38 15.60 -7.47
N GLN A 318 -5.45 14.36 -6.99
CA GLN A 318 -5.18 13.20 -7.83
C GLN A 318 -6.37 12.92 -8.76
N ASP A 319 -6.25 13.28 -10.04
CA ASP A 319 -7.18 12.81 -11.06
C ASP A 319 -6.87 11.34 -11.41
N ILE A 320 -7.62 10.39 -10.85
CA ILE A 320 -7.50 8.95 -11.17
C ILE A 320 -7.74 8.72 -12.67
N ASN A 321 -8.84 9.29 -13.20
CA ASN A 321 -9.14 9.34 -14.63
C ASN A 321 -9.26 10.79 -15.10
N LYS A 322 -8.23 11.28 -15.81
CA LYS A 322 -8.13 12.67 -16.31
C LYS A 322 -9.15 13.07 -17.39
N LYS A 323 -10.04 12.16 -17.80
CA LYS A 323 -11.14 12.44 -18.74
C LYS A 323 -12.51 12.54 -18.07
N GLU A 324 -12.66 11.97 -16.88
CA GLU A 324 -13.95 11.72 -16.24
C GLU A 324 -13.94 12.31 -14.83
N LEU A 325 -14.42 13.55 -14.69
CA LEU A 325 -14.32 14.32 -13.45
C LEU A 325 -15.01 13.64 -12.25
N LYS A 326 -16.04 12.80 -12.50
CA LYS A 326 -16.71 11.96 -11.50
C LYS A 326 -15.74 11.19 -10.60
N PHE A 327 -14.57 10.75 -11.10
CA PHE A 327 -13.57 10.02 -10.30
C PHE A 327 -13.00 10.84 -9.13
N ARG A 328 -13.22 12.17 -9.10
CA ARG A 328 -12.93 13.01 -7.93
C ARG A 328 -13.86 12.73 -6.75
N GLU A 329 -15.06 12.18 -6.97
CA GLU A 329 -15.96 11.72 -5.91
C GLU A 329 -15.25 10.69 -5.01
N ILE A 330 -14.45 9.79 -5.59
CA ILE A 330 -13.67 8.79 -4.86
C ILE A 330 -12.65 9.47 -3.94
N ILE A 331 -11.89 10.44 -4.46
CA ILE A 331 -10.88 11.19 -3.68
C ILE A 331 -11.52 12.00 -2.55
N VAL A 332 -12.68 12.61 -2.81
CA VAL A 332 -13.46 13.37 -1.83
C VAL A 332 -14.03 12.46 -0.74
N ARG A 333 -14.67 11.34 -1.11
CA ARG A 333 -15.19 10.34 -0.17
C ARG A 333 -14.08 9.76 0.72
N LEU A 334 -12.89 9.49 0.17
CA LEU A 334 -11.72 9.06 0.94
C LEU A 334 -11.24 10.14 1.92
N PHE A 335 -11.15 11.39 1.46
CA PHE A 335 -10.75 12.51 2.32
C PHE A 335 -11.66 12.63 3.55
N ASP A 336 -12.98 12.66 3.35
CA ASP A 336 -13.92 12.79 4.47
C ASP A 336 -13.95 11.56 5.36
N MET A 337 -13.97 10.34 4.79
CA MET A 337 -13.89 9.09 5.56
C MET A 337 -12.64 9.03 6.45
N PHE A 338 -11.50 9.56 5.99
CA PHE A 338 -10.27 9.64 6.78
C PHE A 338 -10.31 10.74 7.84
N VAL A 339 -10.90 11.91 7.52
CA VAL A 339 -11.11 13.00 8.49
C VAL A 339 -12.06 12.58 9.61
N GLU A 340 -13.24 12.03 9.28
CA GLU A 340 -14.26 11.51 10.19
C GLU A 340 -13.68 10.57 11.25
N ASN A 341 -12.71 9.74 10.85
CA ASN A 341 -12.13 8.69 11.69
C ASN A 341 -10.76 9.07 12.29
N ASN A 342 -10.33 10.33 12.15
CA ASN A 342 -9.06 10.86 12.67
C ASN A 342 -7.83 10.11 12.14
N ILE A 343 -7.85 9.73 10.86
CA ILE A 343 -6.85 8.90 10.17
C ILE A 343 -5.68 9.75 9.64
N ILE A 344 -4.51 9.13 9.49
CA ILE A 344 -3.40 9.65 8.68
C ILE A 344 -3.22 8.76 7.45
N TYR A 345 -3.22 9.36 6.26
CA TYR A 345 -3.05 8.61 5.01
C TYR A 345 -1.57 8.51 4.64
N ILE A 346 -1.11 7.32 4.23
CA ILE A 346 0.27 7.08 3.79
C ILE A 346 0.28 6.44 2.39
N CYS A 347 1.05 7.00 1.45
CA CYS A 347 0.94 6.69 0.02
C CYS A 347 2.23 6.85 -0.80
N ALA A 348 2.15 6.52 -2.09
CA ALA A 348 3.23 6.58 -3.08
C ALA A 348 2.74 7.22 -4.40
N ASP A 349 3.03 6.63 -5.58
CA ASP A 349 2.78 7.12 -6.98
C ASP A 349 3.40 8.49 -7.34
N THR A 350 3.57 9.38 -6.37
CA THR A 350 4.43 10.56 -6.47
C THR A 350 5.83 10.18 -6.05
N HIS A 351 6.79 10.22 -6.98
CA HIS A 351 8.15 9.75 -6.75
C HIS A 351 9.03 10.79 -6.03
N ASN A 352 8.56 11.30 -4.90
CA ASN A 352 9.33 12.10 -3.96
C ASN A 352 8.83 11.82 -2.54
N PHE A 353 9.45 12.46 -1.54
CA PHE A 353 8.84 12.56 -0.23
C PHE A 353 8.02 13.84 -0.14
N SER A 354 6.82 13.74 0.42
CA SER A 354 6.05 14.90 0.88
C SER A 354 5.25 14.58 2.15
N ILE A 355 5.04 15.58 2.98
CA ILE A 355 4.08 15.52 4.09
C ILE A 355 3.20 16.77 4.07
N MET A 356 1.89 16.57 4.09
CA MET A 356 0.88 17.61 3.90
C MET A 356 -0.08 17.68 5.08
N SER A 357 -0.45 18.89 5.48
CA SER A 357 -1.66 19.16 6.26
C SER A 357 -2.71 19.77 5.31
N ILE A 358 -3.82 19.06 5.12
CA ILE A 358 -4.86 19.32 4.11
C ILE A 358 -6.13 19.74 4.85
N LYS A 359 -6.40 21.05 4.90
CA LYS A 359 -7.56 21.63 5.59
C LYS A 359 -8.69 21.95 4.61
N CYS A 360 -9.86 21.36 4.81
CA CYS A 360 -11.04 21.62 3.98
C CYS A 360 -11.95 22.71 4.57
N ASN A 361 -12.43 23.61 3.72
CA ASN A 361 -13.36 24.72 4.01
C ASN A 361 -12.93 25.60 5.21
N ASN A 362 -11.61 25.76 5.40
CA ASN A 362 -10.98 26.43 6.54
C ASN A 362 -11.37 25.90 7.93
N SER A 363 -11.96 24.70 8.03
CA SER A 363 -12.36 24.10 9.30
C SER A 363 -11.21 23.34 9.96
N ASP A 364 -10.86 23.72 11.19
CA ASP A 364 -9.88 22.98 12.01
C ASP A 364 -10.33 21.54 12.33
N ALA A 365 -11.63 21.25 12.24
CA ALA A 365 -12.17 19.90 12.37
C ALA A 365 -12.10 19.05 11.08
N ARG A 366 -11.74 19.64 9.92
CA ARG A 366 -11.57 18.93 8.65
C ARG A 366 -10.13 19.02 8.13
N VAL A 367 -9.21 18.44 8.89
CA VAL A 367 -7.77 18.38 8.56
C VAL A 367 -7.31 16.93 8.40
N LEU A 368 -6.85 16.56 7.21
CA LEU A 368 -6.17 15.29 6.93
C LEU A 368 -4.66 15.51 6.90
N ILE A 369 -3.89 14.56 7.44
CA ILE A 369 -2.46 14.43 7.15
C ILE A 369 -2.26 13.37 6.07
N GLN A 370 -1.53 13.72 5.01
CA GLN A 370 -1.02 12.77 4.02
C GLN A 370 0.52 12.72 4.09
N ILE A 371 1.09 11.52 4.10
CA ILE A 371 2.54 11.28 4.00
C ILE A 371 2.82 10.46 2.73
N THR A 372 3.51 11.06 1.76
CA THR A 372 3.89 10.42 0.50
C THR A 372 5.37 10.05 0.55
N ALA A 373 5.73 8.82 0.16
CA ALA A 373 7.13 8.35 0.16
C ALA A 373 7.43 7.43 -1.04
N GLY A 374 7.02 7.84 -2.25
CA GLY A 374 7.09 7.02 -3.48
C GLY A 374 8.47 6.94 -4.14
N SER A 375 9.57 7.05 -3.39
CA SER A 375 10.93 7.10 -3.95
C SER A 375 11.87 6.05 -3.37
N GLY A 376 11.36 4.84 -3.10
CA GLY A 376 12.18 3.70 -2.67
C GLY A 376 13.14 3.17 -3.74
N GLY A 377 13.02 3.62 -4.99
CA GLY A 377 13.88 3.22 -6.12
C GLY A 377 13.39 3.66 -7.51
N ALA A 378 12.14 4.09 -7.65
CA ALA A 378 11.62 4.69 -8.89
C ALA A 378 12.27 6.05 -9.20
N ASP A 379 12.37 6.39 -10.49
CA ASP A 379 12.93 7.67 -10.95
C ASP A 379 12.13 8.86 -10.39
N PRO A 380 12.77 9.81 -9.68
CA PRO A 380 12.06 10.79 -8.87
C PRO A 380 11.30 11.86 -9.67
N ASP A 381 10.14 12.25 -9.15
CA ASP A 381 9.32 13.38 -9.62
C ASP A 381 9.92 14.69 -9.10
N LEU A 382 11.06 15.07 -9.71
CA LEU A 382 11.88 16.20 -9.27
C LEU A 382 11.10 17.53 -9.22
N LEU A 383 11.07 18.09 -8.02
CA LEU A 383 10.77 19.50 -7.74
C LEU A 383 11.96 20.38 -8.17
N THR A 384 11.75 21.66 -8.45
CA THR A 384 12.86 22.64 -8.57
C THR A 384 13.24 23.26 -7.23
N THR A 385 12.36 23.20 -6.23
CA THR A 385 12.63 23.67 -4.87
C THR A 385 12.38 22.54 -3.86
N GLU A 386 13.28 22.32 -2.91
CA GLU A 386 12.99 21.48 -1.75
C GLU A 386 12.31 22.31 -0.65
N TYR A 387 11.10 21.91 -0.30
CA TYR A 387 10.30 22.48 0.79
C TYR A 387 10.59 21.74 2.11
N ALA A 388 11.86 21.42 2.35
CA ALA A 388 12.32 20.52 3.42
C ALA A 388 12.00 21.06 4.83
N THR A 389 12.27 22.35 5.06
CA THR A 389 12.09 23.04 6.36
C THR A 389 11.32 24.34 6.26
N LYS A 390 10.57 24.52 5.18
CA LYS A 390 9.61 25.61 5.01
C LYS A 390 8.52 25.10 4.06
N PRO A 391 7.28 24.93 4.52
CA PRO A 391 6.24 24.38 3.68
C PRO A 391 5.86 25.40 2.59
N THR A 392 5.41 24.90 1.44
CA THR A 392 4.62 25.70 0.51
C THR A 392 3.15 25.68 0.93
N THR A 393 2.37 26.65 0.46
CA THR A 393 0.92 26.71 0.68
C THR A 393 0.18 26.79 -0.65
N LYS A 394 -0.82 25.93 -0.85
CA LYS A 394 -1.68 25.93 -2.02
C LYS A 394 -3.15 25.94 -1.60
N THR A 395 -3.96 26.76 -2.26
CA THR A 395 -5.42 26.62 -2.24
C THR A 395 -5.88 25.90 -3.50
N ILE A 396 -6.76 24.91 -3.35
CA ILE A 396 -7.43 24.19 -4.43
C ILE A 396 -8.93 24.26 -4.15
N ASN A 397 -9.64 25.05 -4.95
CA ASN A 397 -11.10 24.96 -5.02
C ASN A 397 -11.43 23.88 -6.05
N LEU A 398 -12.23 22.88 -5.67
CA LEU A 398 -12.92 22.08 -6.66
C LEU A 398 -14.06 22.89 -7.30
N LYS A 399 -14.68 22.32 -8.32
CA LYS A 399 -15.72 22.97 -9.12
C LYS A 399 -16.92 22.05 -9.32
N ASP A 400 -17.99 22.65 -9.82
CA ASP A 400 -19.15 21.97 -10.39
C ASP A 400 -19.86 21.16 -9.28
N GLU A 401 -20.06 19.85 -9.45
CA GLU A 401 -20.66 18.97 -8.42
C GLU A 401 -19.86 18.92 -7.10
N PHE A 402 -18.62 19.43 -7.09
CA PHE A 402 -17.75 19.54 -5.91
C PHE A 402 -17.46 20.99 -5.48
N ASP A 403 -18.22 22.00 -5.93
CA ASP A 403 -18.07 23.42 -5.53
C ASP A 403 -17.97 23.64 -4.00
N GLY A 404 -18.56 22.73 -3.20
CA GLY A 404 -18.50 22.73 -1.74
C GLY A 404 -17.13 22.37 -1.12
N TYR A 405 -16.07 22.17 -1.90
CA TYR A 405 -14.74 21.75 -1.43
C TYR A 405 -13.63 22.74 -1.77
N ASN A 406 -13.16 23.46 -0.77
CA ASN A 406 -11.99 24.34 -0.80
C ASN A 406 -10.91 23.77 0.11
N PHE A 407 -9.81 23.29 -0.47
CA PHE A 407 -8.67 22.75 0.28
C PHE A 407 -7.55 23.80 0.39
N LYS A 408 -7.20 24.19 1.62
CA LYS A 408 -5.94 24.85 1.94
C LYS A 408 -4.93 23.77 2.36
N ILE A 409 -3.86 23.64 1.60
CA ILE A 409 -2.83 22.61 1.79
C ILE A 409 -1.51 23.29 2.17
N GLU A 410 -0.90 22.86 3.28
CA GLU A 410 0.45 23.23 3.68
C GLU A 410 1.34 21.99 3.58
N ALA A 411 2.38 22.04 2.74
CA ALA A 411 3.15 20.86 2.36
C ALA A 411 4.67 21.08 2.41
N TYR A 412 5.35 20.15 3.07
CA TYR A 412 6.80 19.97 2.98
C TYR A 412 7.09 18.87 1.96
N ALA A 413 8.19 18.98 1.21
CA ALA A 413 8.60 17.98 0.22
C ALA A 413 10.09 18.10 -0.15
N LEU A 414 10.70 16.99 -0.62
CA LEU A 414 12.11 16.97 -1.03
C LEU A 414 12.44 15.87 -2.07
N ASN A 415 13.55 16.06 -2.80
CA ASN A 415 13.96 15.24 -3.93
C ASN A 415 15.01 14.20 -3.52
N SER A 416 14.61 12.93 -3.41
CA SER A 416 15.56 11.89 -3.02
C SER A 416 15.09 10.47 -3.24
N TYR A 417 16.04 9.55 -3.39
CA TYR A 417 15.82 8.15 -3.06
C TYR A 417 15.96 7.97 -1.54
N GLY A 418 15.01 7.28 -0.93
CA GLY A 418 14.96 7.15 0.52
C GLY A 418 13.65 6.57 1.05
N TYR A 419 13.43 6.72 2.35
CA TYR A 419 12.30 6.15 3.07
C TYR A 419 11.94 6.96 4.31
N ALA A 420 10.69 6.82 4.76
CA ALA A 420 10.22 7.35 6.03
C ALA A 420 10.34 6.31 7.16
N THR A 421 10.57 6.79 8.37
CA THR A 421 10.41 6.04 9.61
C THR A 421 9.38 6.76 10.47
N VAL A 422 8.33 6.05 10.88
CA VAL A 422 7.19 6.58 11.63
C VAL A 422 7.24 6.01 13.05
N SER A 423 7.01 6.85 14.06
CA SER A 423 6.96 6.47 15.48
C SER A 423 5.76 7.10 16.18
N THR A 424 4.96 6.27 16.84
CA THR A 424 3.79 6.67 17.62
C THR A 424 3.99 6.52 19.13
N GLY A 425 5.23 6.27 19.57
CA GLY A 425 5.57 6.00 20.98
C GLY A 425 5.39 7.18 21.93
N THR A 426 5.23 8.41 21.42
CA THR A 426 4.89 9.59 22.23
C THR A 426 3.38 9.79 22.36
N VAL A 427 2.91 10.23 23.52
CA VAL A 427 1.46 10.35 23.83
C VAL A 427 0.77 11.32 22.87
N ASN A 428 1.24 12.56 22.78
CA ASN A 428 0.55 13.64 22.03
C ASN A 428 1.00 13.75 20.57
N ASN A 429 2.18 13.23 20.22
CA ASN A 429 2.83 13.45 18.93
C ASN A 429 3.06 12.16 18.15
N ILE A 430 3.21 12.29 16.84
CA ILE A 430 3.73 11.27 15.92
C ILE A 430 4.98 11.84 15.26
N THR A 431 6.04 11.05 15.23
CA THR A 431 7.32 11.46 14.63
C THR A 431 7.50 10.75 13.30
N VAL A 432 7.75 11.52 12.23
CA VAL A 432 8.04 11.03 10.87
C VAL A 432 9.42 11.52 10.50
N CYS A 433 10.43 10.66 10.62
CA CYS A 433 11.79 10.94 10.19
C CYS A 433 12.00 10.36 8.80
N TYR A 434 12.14 11.22 7.79
CA TYR A 434 12.50 10.81 6.43
C TYR A 434 14.01 10.90 6.23
N LYS A 435 14.59 9.84 5.66
CA LYS A 435 16.03 9.73 5.40
C LYS A 435 16.29 9.85 3.89
N GLN A 436 16.84 10.99 3.48
CA GLN A 436 17.33 11.26 2.13
C GLN A 436 18.69 10.55 1.99
N ILE A 437 18.69 9.34 1.43
CA ILE A 437 19.89 8.51 1.25
C ILE A 437 20.73 9.00 0.07
N ILE A 438 20.04 9.41 -1.00
CA ILE A 438 20.64 10.02 -2.19
C ILE A 438 19.74 11.20 -2.59
N LYS A 439 20.33 12.39 -2.69
CA LYS A 439 19.67 13.60 -3.18
C LYS A 439 19.69 13.62 -4.71
N ASP A 440 18.50 13.79 -5.30
CA ASP A 440 18.24 13.86 -6.75
C ASP A 440 19.11 12.97 -7.70
N ASN A 441 19.97 13.57 -8.53
CA ASN A 441 20.98 12.90 -9.36
C ASN A 441 22.38 13.50 -9.12
N GLU A 442 22.57 14.29 -8.07
CA GLU A 442 23.90 14.79 -7.68
C GLU A 442 24.86 13.61 -7.56
N ASP A 443 25.97 13.71 -8.30
CA ASP A 443 26.76 12.54 -8.65
C ASP A 443 27.42 11.91 -7.43
N ILE A 444 27.38 10.58 -7.36
CA ILE A 444 28.31 9.79 -6.54
C ILE A 444 29.68 9.82 -7.25
N THR A 445 30.29 11.02 -7.28
CA THR A 445 31.21 11.47 -8.36
C THR A 445 32.56 10.77 -8.38
N THR A 446 32.94 10.13 -7.27
CA THR A 446 34.31 9.65 -7.01
C THR A 446 34.36 8.19 -6.57
N ALA A 447 33.24 7.47 -6.57
CA ALA A 447 33.17 6.09 -6.08
C ALA A 447 33.73 5.06 -7.08
N THR A 448 35.05 4.85 -7.00
CA THR A 448 35.76 3.71 -7.60
C THR A 448 35.63 2.43 -6.76
N MET A 449 35.01 2.49 -5.58
CA MET A 449 34.88 1.37 -4.62
C MET A 449 33.43 0.92 -4.46
N ALA A 450 33.24 -0.26 -3.83
CA ALA A 450 31.92 -0.87 -3.59
C ALA A 450 31.05 -0.11 -2.55
N SER A 451 31.58 0.92 -1.92
CA SER A 451 30.90 1.81 -1.00
C SER A 451 31.43 3.24 -1.12
N ALA A 452 30.65 4.21 -0.66
CA ALA A 452 31.10 5.59 -0.50
C ALA A 452 30.60 6.18 0.82
N ALA A 453 31.34 7.17 1.32
CA ALA A 453 30.80 8.12 2.28
C ALA A 453 29.88 9.10 1.54
N THR A 454 28.70 9.37 2.09
CA THR A 454 27.77 10.40 1.64
C THR A 454 27.17 11.11 2.85
N ASN A 455 26.61 12.31 2.64
CA ASN A 455 25.86 13.01 3.67
C ASN A 455 24.39 12.58 3.58
N ILE A 456 23.84 12.04 4.66
CA ILE A 456 22.42 11.65 4.72
C ILE A 456 21.66 12.71 5.50
N THR A 457 20.68 13.33 4.83
CA THR A 457 19.80 14.31 5.46
C THR A 457 18.67 13.57 6.17
N GLU A 458 18.49 13.82 7.47
CA GLU A 458 17.44 13.21 8.28
C GLU A 458 16.48 14.31 8.75
N ILE A 459 15.33 14.43 8.07
CA ILE A 459 14.36 15.49 8.36
C ILE A 459 13.22 14.87 9.18
N THR A 460 13.06 15.38 10.40
CA THR A 460 12.13 14.84 11.39
C THR A 460 10.94 15.78 11.55
N TYR A 461 9.79 15.34 11.06
CA TYR A 461 8.52 16.03 11.24
C TYR A 461 7.80 15.49 12.48
N LYS A 462 7.26 16.37 13.30
CA LYS A 462 6.39 16.08 14.44
C LYS A 462 4.99 16.54 14.10
N ILE A 463 4.06 15.59 14.07
CA ILE A 463 2.63 15.81 13.87
C ILE A 463 1.98 15.78 15.25
N ASP A 464 1.31 16.86 15.64
CA ASP A 464 0.45 16.83 16.83
C ASP A 464 -0.83 16.02 16.52
N LYS A 465 -1.18 15.06 17.39
CA LYS A 465 -2.30 14.13 17.16
C LYS A 465 -3.67 14.82 17.21
N ALA A 466 -3.80 15.92 17.95
CA ALA A 466 -5.06 16.61 18.21
C ALA A 466 -5.29 17.77 17.23
N THR A 467 -4.28 18.62 16.98
CA THR A 467 -4.40 19.80 16.10
C THR A 467 -4.09 19.52 14.64
N LYS A 468 -3.41 18.40 14.34
CA LYS A 468 -2.83 18.08 13.02
C LYS A 468 -1.89 19.18 12.48
N THR A 469 -1.26 19.95 13.36
CA THR A 469 -0.15 20.83 12.99
C THR A 469 1.12 20.02 12.80
N ILE A 470 1.85 20.29 11.72
CA ILE A 470 3.19 19.75 11.47
C ILE A 470 4.22 20.77 11.96
N SER A 471 5.29 20.29 12.60
CA SER A 471 6.48 21.07 12.93
C SER A 471 7.73 20.27 12.60
N GLU A 472 8.79 20.91 12.12
CA GLU A 472 10.01 20.25 11.67
C GLU A 472 11.20 20.40 12.64
N VAL A 473 12.08 19.39 12.61
CA VAL A 473 13.45 19.45 13.12
C VAL A 473 14.34 18.78 12.07
N LYS A 474 15.21 19.57 11.41
CA LYS A 474 16.20 19.03 10.47
C LYS A 474 17.47 18.65 11.22
N ALA A 475 17.93 17.42 11.00
CA ALA A 475 19.28 16.98 11.31
C ALA A 475 20.02 16.63 10.02
N THR A 476 21.34 16.74 10.05
CA THR A 476 22.22 16.18 9.02
C THR A 476 23.09 15.15 9.72
N ASN A 477 23.17 13.95 9.16
CA ASN A 477 24.08 12.91 9.64
C ASN A 477 25.28 12.86 8.68
N PRO A 478 26.40 13.55 8.99
CA PRO A 478 27.58 13.54 8.15
C PRO A 478 28.25 12.15 8.14
N GLU A 479 29.03 11.85 7.10
CA GLU A 479 29.91 10.66 7.03
C GLU A 479 29.19 9.29 7.03
N ALA A 480 27.94 9.24 6.56
CA ALA A 480 27.22 7.97 6.43
C ALA A 480 27.73 7.13 5.25
N THR A 481 28.19 5.90 5.52
CA THR A 481 28.58 4.95 4.46
C THR A 481 27.38 4.29 3.80
N ILE A 482 27.34 4.29 2.46
CA ILE A 482 26.36 3.56 1.62
C ILE A 482 27.05 2.51 0.74
N ASN A 483 26.37 1.39 0.49
CA ASN A 483 26.81 0.34 -0.44
C ASN A 483 26.39 0.70 -1.87
N ILE A 484 27.27 0.54 -2.85
CA ILE A 484 27.08 1.04 -4.23
C ILE A 484 26.86 -0.11 -5.22
N HIS A 485 25.78 0.00 -5.99
CA HIS A 485 25.37 -0.99 -6.99
C HIS A 485 25.34 -0.35 -8.37
N LYS A 486 26.44 -0.43 -9.14
CA LYS A 486 26.43 -0.01 -10.55
C LYS A 486 25.50 -0.91 -11.36
N ASN A 487 24.67 -0.35 -12.22
CA ASN A 487 23.62 -1.08 -12.96
C ASN A 487 24.15 -1.90 -14.15
N THR A 488 25.43 -1.76 -14.50
CA THR A 488 26.00 -2.29 -15.75
C THR A 488 25.84 -3.80 -15.89
N GLU A 489 25.91 -4.58 -14.80
CA GLU A 489 25.69 -6.02 -14.84
C GLU A 489 24.23 -6.41 -15.10
N ILE A 490 23.28 -5.76 -14.40
CA ILE A 490 21.86 -6.06 -14.56
C ILE A 490 21.35 -5.58 -15.93
N CYS A 491 21.86 -4.46 -16.45
CA CYS A 491 21.55 -3.99 -17.80
C CYS A 491 22.13 -4.92 -18.89
N LYS A 492 23.36 -5.41 -18.73
CA LYS A 492 23.91 -6.49 -19.60
C LYS A 492 23.12 -7.79 -19.56
N LYS A 493 22.35 -8.07 -18.50
CA LYS A 493 21.40 -9.20 -18.49
C LYS A 493 20.10 -8.86 -19.23
N ILE A 494 19.55 -7.67 -19.03
CA ILE A 494 18.33 -7.17 -19.69
C ILE A 494 18.48 -7.24 -21.22
N GLU A 495 19.65 -6.86 -21.73
CA GLU A 495 20.02 -6.85 -23.16
C GLU A 495 20.18 -8.24 -23.81
N LYS A 496 20.32 -9.34 -23.04
CA LYS A 496 20.52 -10.68 -23.63
C LYS A 496 19.24 -11.21 -24.29
N PRO A 497 19.27 -11.67 -25.56
CA PRO A 497 18.06 -11.78 -26.38
C PRO A 497 17.04 -12.86 -25.94
N THR A 498 17.45 -13.94 -25.27
CA THR A 498 16.67 -15.19 -25.31
C THR A 498 15.58 -15.41 -24.26
N ARG A 499 15.76 -15.08 -22.97
CA ARG A 499 14.78 -15.37 -21.87
C ARG A 499 14.77 -14.31 -20.75
N GLY A 500 14.08 -14.58 -19.63
CA GLY A 500 14.01 -13.70 -18.44
C GLY A 500 12.69 -12.97 -18.24
N TYR A 501 11.59 -13.50 -18.80
CA TYR A 501 10.21 -13.03 -18.60
C TYR A 501 9.22 -14.19 -18.81
N ILE A 502 8.12 -14.15 -18.07
CA ILE A 502 7.12 -15.24 -18.05
C ILE A 502 6.42 -15.42 -19.40
N THR A 503 6.42 -16.65 -19.90
CA THR A 503 5.75 -17.05 -21.16
C THR A 503 4.99 -18.38 -21.02
N SER A 504 4.10 -18.64 -21.97
CA SER A 504 3.50 -19.97 -22.18
C SER A 504 4.55 -21.01 -22.56
N LEU A 505 4.22 -22.30 -22.39
CA LEU A 505 4.99 -23.45 -22.90
C LEU A 505 5.27 -23.36 -24.40
N SER A 506 4.35 -22.75 -25.16
CA SER A 506 4.52 -22.51 -26.60
C SER A 506 5.40 -21.29 -26.95
N HIS A 507 5.77 -20.48 -25.95
CA HIS A 507 6.41 -19.17 -26.05
C HIS A 507 5.68 -18.11 -26.91
N LYS A 508 4.46 -18.39 -27.40
CA LYS A 508 3.65 -17.44 -28.19
C LYS A 508 3.06 -16.34 -27.31
N THR A 509 2.45 -16.75 -26.20
CA THR A 509 1.81 -15.88 -25.20
C THR A 509 2.81 -15.53 -24.10
N ALA A 510 2.81 -14.27 -23.65
CA ALA A 510 3.60 -13.77 -22.54
C ALA A 510 2.71 -13.14 -21.46
N CYS A 511 3.17 -13.11 -20.21
CA CYS A 511 2.46 -12.50 -19.08
C CYS A 511 2.16 -11.02 -19.36
N PHE A 512 3.21 -10.27 -19.67
CA PHE A 512 3.12 -8.93 -20.25
C PHE A 512 4.15 -8.79 -21.38
N LYS A 513 3.66 -8.50 -22.59
CA LYS A 513 4.49 -8.09 -23.73
C LYS A 513 3.68 -7.09 -24.56
N LYS A 514 4.16 -5.84 -24.67
CA LYS A 514 3.52 -4.80 -25.50
C LYS A 514 4.52 -4.13 -26.44
N ASP A 515 4.21 -4.15 -27.72
CA ASP A 515 4.92 -3.47 -28.80
C ASP A 515 5.03 -1.96 -28.56
N ILE A 516 6.15 -1.36 -28.96
CA ILE A 516 6.39 0.08 -28.84
C ILE A 516 6.06 0.78 -30.17
N ASP A 517 4.82 1.26 -30.27
CA ASP A 517 4.35 2.13 -31.36
C ASP A 517 5.29 3.33 -31.60
N LYS A 518 5.38 3.78 -32.86
CA LYS A 518 6.07 5.05 -33.21
C LYS A 518 5.61 6.22 -32.34
N LYS A 519 4.31 6.33 -32.05
CA LYS A 519 3.73 7.39 -31.20
C LYS A 519 4.19 7.32 -29.74
N ASP A 520 4.46 6.13 -29.20
CA ASP A 520 4.98 5.95 -27.84
C ASP A 520 6.48 6.27 -27.79
N LYS A 521 7.23 5.96 -28.85
CA LYS A 521 8.61 6.41 -29.04
C LYS A 521 8.69 7.94 -29.09
N ASP A 522 7.90 8.59 -29.94
CA ASP A 522 7.89 10.05 -30.10
C ASP A 522 7.53 10.80 -28.80
N LYS A 523 6.63 10.25 -27.98
CA LYS A 523 6.30 10.80 -26.65
C LYS A 523 7.48 10.71 -25.69
N LYS A 524 8.20 9.58 -25.68
CA LYS A 524 9.37 9.37 -24.83
C LYS A 524 10.52 10.29 -25.26
N ASP A 525 10.85 10.32 -26.54
CA ASP A 525 11.92 11.14 -27.09
C ASP A 525 11.65 12.65 -26.89
N LYS A 526 10.38 13.09 -26.86
CA LYS A 526 9.98 14.46 -26.48
C LYS A 526 10.10 14.75 -24.99
N LYS A 527 9.84 13.79 -24.09
CA LYS A 527 10.11 13.95 -22.64
C LYS A 527 11.61 14.05 -22.41
N ASP A 528 12.37 13.08 -22.91
CA ASP A 528 13.82 12.97 -22.74
C ASP A 528 14.57 14.20 -23.30
N LYS A 529 14.12 14.79 -24.42
CA LYS A 529 14.64 16.07 -24.94
C LYS A 529 14.30 17.26 -24.04
N LYS A 530 13.09 17.33 -23.47
CA LYS A 530 12.71 18.43 -22.57
C LYS A 530 13.53 18.42 -21.29
N ASP A 531 13.84 17.23 -20.78
CA ASP A 531 14.64 17.04 -19.57
C ASP A 531 16.14 17.33 -19.83
N LYS A 532 16.68 17.01 -21.02
CA LYS A 532 18.01 17.47 -21.47
C LYS A 532 18.10 18.99 -21.61
N ASN A 533 17.18 19.61 -22.36
CA ASN A 533 17.20 21.05 -22.61
C ASN A 533 16.98 21.90 -21.33
N LYS A 534 16.57 21.28 -20.21
CA LYS A 534 16.53 21.93 -18.89
C LYS A 534 17.89 21.89 -18.17
N LYS A 535 18.72 20.86 -18.40
CA LYS A 535 20.11 20.76 -17.89
C LYS A 535 21.11 21.63 -18.66
N GLU A 536 20.80 22.03 -19.89
CA GLU A 536 21.65 22.89 -20.72
C GLU A 536 21.31 24.40 -20.57
N LYS A 537 20.52 24.76 -19.55
CA LYS A 537 20.05 26.13 -19.25
C LYS A 537 20.14 26.52 -17.77
N THR A 538 20.94 25.78 -17.01
CA THR A 538 21.30 25.99 -15.59
C THR A 538 22.77 25.64 -15.44
#